data_AF-A0A937SG31-F1
#
_entry.id   AF-A0A937SG31-F1
#
_cell.length_a   1.000
_cell.length_b   1.000
_cell.length_c   1.000
_cell.angle_alpha   90.00
_cell.angle_beta   90.00
_cell.angle_gamma   90.00
#
_symmetry.space_group_name_H-M   'P 1'
#
loop_
_entity.id
_entity.type
_entity.pdbx_description
1 polymer ?
#
loop_
_entity_poly.entity_id
_entity_poly.type
_entity_poly.pdbx_seq_one_letter_code
_entity_poly.pdbx_strand_id
1 'polypeptide(L)'
;MGFLKDLLIGGAALKALKRSDRPGVFAPSNCTLLGMEHIGFGRRWKIIFIENKNPNFKQSFTIAPGTTGMNRGGNQWKFHWN
;
A
#
# COMPACT_ATOMS: atom_id res chain seq x y z
N MET A 1 -21.31 -15.43 -29.79
CA MET A 1 -21.55 -15.59 -28.34
C MET A 1 -20.36 -15.03 -27.54
N GLY A 2 -20.16 -13.70 -27.51
CA GLY A 2 -18.90 -13.14 -27.01
C GLY A 2 -18.90 -11.66 -26.65
N PHE A 3 -20.01 -11.09 -26.15
CA PHE A 3 -20.04 -9.67 -25.78
C PHE A 3 -20.11 -9.44 -24.26
N LEU A 4 -20.94 -10.21 -23.55
CA LEU A 4 -21.03 -10.15 -22.09
C LEU A 4 -19.78 -10.72 -21.38
N LYS A 5 -19.09 -11.69 -22.00
CA LYS A 5 -17.85 -12.29 -21.48
C LYS A 5 -16.68 -11.29 -21.54
N ASP A 6 -16.55 -10.57 -22.66
CA ASP A 6 -15.50 -9.55 -22.85
C ASP A 6 -15.76 -8.26 -22.07
N LEU A 7 -17.03 -7.89 -21.82
CA LEU A 7 -17.33 -6.76 -20.93
C LEU A 7 -17.04 -7.09 -19.45
N LEU A 8 -17.31 -8.33 -19.02
CA LEU A 8 -16.98 -8.77 -17.66
C LEU A 8 -15.47 -8.97 -17.47
N ILE A 9 -14.77 -9.49 -18.48
CA ILE A 9 -13.30 -9.66 -18.45
C ILE A 9 -12.60 -8.30 -18.59
N GLY A 10 -13.08 -7.39 -19.45
CA GLY A 10 -12.57 -6.02 -19.58
C GLY A 10 -12.87 -5.16 -18.35
N GLY A 11 -14.03 -5.33 -17.72
CA GLY A 11 -14.40 -4.65 -16.47
C GLY A 11 -13.62 -5.15 -15.25
N ALA A 12 -13.34 -6.47 -15.16
CA ALA A 12 -12.49 -7.05 -14.13
C ALA A 12 -11.01 -6.69 -14.32
N ALA A 13 -10.52 -6.66 -15.57
CA ALA A 13 -9.17 -6.21 -15.90
C ALA A 13 -8.97 -4.72 -15.55
N LEU A 14 -9.93 -3.83 -15.83
CA LEU A 14 -9.86 -2.42 -15.42
C LEU A 14 -9.98 -2.20 -13.89
N LYS A 15 -10.76 -3.04 -13.18
CA LYS A 15 -10.80 -3.00 -11.71
C LYS A 15 -9.54 -3.56 -11.05
N ALA A 16 -8.88 -4.55 -11.66
CA ALA A 16 -7.57 -5.03 -11.25
C ALA A 16 -6.44 -4.05 -11.62
N LEU A 17 -6.56 -3.34 -12.75
CA LEU A 17 -5.62 -2.30 -13.16
C LEU A 17 -5.75 -1.00 -12.34
N LYS A 18 -6.88 -0.76 -11.64
CA LYS A 18 -7.03 0.29 -10.61
C LYS A 18 -6.70 -0.16 -9.18
N ARG A 19 -6.35 -1.44 -8.97
CA ARG A 19 -5.61 -1.93 -7.79
C ARG A 19 -4.14 -1.46 -7.81
N SER A 20 -3.74 -0.70 -8.84
CA SER A 20 -2.35 -0.45 -9.26
C SER A 20 -1.74 0.86 -8.79
N ASP A 21 -2.49 1.76 -8.15
CA ASP A 21 -1.91 2.96 -7.54
C ASP A 21 -1.35 2.60 -6.17
N ARG A 22 -0.41 1.66 -6.19
CA ARG A 22 0.39 1.27 -5.04
C ARG A 22 1.18 2.51 -4.62
N PRO A 23 1.03 2.97 -3.38
CA PRO A 23 1.81 4.11 -2.91
C PRO A 23 3.29 3.75 -2.94
N GLY A 24 4.11 4.67 -3.43
CA GLY A 24 5.54 4.66 -3.19
C GLY A 24 5.77 4.94 -1.71
N VAL A 25 6.46 4.03 -1.01
CA VAL A 25 6.75 4.18 0.42
C VAL A 25 8.23 4.42 0.59
N PHE A 26 8.59 5.57 1.15
CA PHE A 26 9.95 5.87 1.54
C PHE A 26 10.10 5.59 3.03
N ALA A 27 10.74 4.45 3.33
CA ALA A 27 11.03 4.07 4.69
C ALA A 27 12.19 4.91 5.25
N PRO A 28 12.07 5.41 6.50
CA PRO A 28 13.16 6.08 7.20
C PRO A 28 14.28 5.08 7.56
N SER A 29 15.52 5.55 7.71
CA SER A 29 16.73 4.72 7.89
C SER A 29 16.69 3.76 9.09
N ASN A 30 15.86 4.04 10.08
CA ASN A 30 15.70 3.21 11.29
C ASN A 30 14.63 2.11 11.14
N CYS A 31 13.93 2.05 10.01
CA CYS A 31 12.86 1.10 9.76
C CYS A 31 13.12 0.33 8.46
N THR A 32 12.92 -0.99 8.52
CA THR A 32 12.95 -1.82 7.32
C THR A 32 11.52 -2.12 6.88
N LEU A 33 11.20 -1.75 5.63
CA LEU A 33 9.94 -2.09 5.01
C LEU A 33 9.92 -3.59 4.69
N LEU A 34 8.98 -4.33 5.27
CA LEU A 34 8.82 -5.76 4.99
C LEU A 34 7.87 -6.02 3.83
N GLY A 35 6.80 -5.23 3.74
CA GLY A 35 5.80 -5.45 2.73
C GLY A 35 4.63 -4.48 2.80
N MET A 36 3.75 -4.61 1.82
CA MET A 36 2.51 -3.86 1.77
C MET A 36 1.36 -4.78 1.41
N GLU A 37 0.23 -4.63 2.10
CA GLU A 37 -0.99 -5.38 1.83
C GLU A 37 -2.11 -4.42 1.45
N HIS A 38 -2.83 -4.75 0.39
CA HIS A 38 -4.01 -3.99 0.01
C HIS A 38 -5.18 -4.40 0.92
N ILE A 39 -5.79 -3.43 1.61
CA ILE A 39 -6.88 -3.71 2.56
C ILE A 39 -8.23 -3.38 1.92
N GLY A 40 -9.05 -4.40 1.73
CA GLY A 40 -10.48 -4.28 1.41
C GLY A 40 -10.78 -3.70 0.02
N PHE A 41 -11.94 -3.07 -0.10
CA PHE A 41 -12.39 -2.40 -1.31
C PHE A 41 -12.03 -0.91 -1.24
N GLY A 42 -11.07 -0.44 -2.03
CA GLY A 42 -10.59 0.94 -2.01
C GLY A 42 -9.12 1.07 -2.40
N ARG A 43 -8.47 2.19 -2.06
CA ARG A 43 -7.03 2.44 -2.29
C ARG A 43 -6.25 2.50 -0.97
N ARG A 44 -6.67 1.70 0.03
CA ARG A 44 -6.02 1.63 1.35
C ARG A 44 -4.94 0.56 1.36
N TRP A 45 -3.80 0.90 1.94
CA TRP A 45 -2.64 0.02 1.97
C TRP A 45 -2.11 -0.10 3.39
N LYS A 46 -2.01 -1.35 3.87
CA LYS A 46 -1.27 -1.69 5.07
C LYS A 46 0.20 -1.70 4.73
N ILE A 47 1.00 -0.96 5.48
CA ILE A 47 2.45 -1.00 5.41
C ILE A 47 2.91 -1.82 6.60
N ILE A 48 3.68 -2.86 6.33
CA ILE A 48 4.28 -3.74 7.33
C ILE A 48 5.76 -3.44 7.37
N PHE A 49 6.28 -3.14 8.55
CA PHE A 49 7.66 -2.76 8.75
C PHE A 49 8.17 -3.31 10.09
N ILE A 50 9.48 -3.33 10.23
CA ILE A 50 10.18 -3.58 11.49
C ILE A 50 11.04 -2.37 11.83
N GLU A 51 11.20 -2.10 13.11
CA GLU A 51 12.20 -1.14 13.57
C GLU A 51 13.53 -1.87 13.77
N ASN A 52 14.62 -1.30 13.28
CA ASN A 52 15.94 -1.93 13.35
C ASN A 52 16.40 -2.14 14.81
N LYS A 53 15.89 -1.33 15.74
CA LYS A 53 16.12 -1.50 17.18
C LYS A 53 15.49 -2.77 17.73
N ASN A 54 14.37 -3.22 17.15
CA ASN A 54 13.58 -4.37 17.61
C ASN A 54 13.12 -5.20 16.39
N PRO A 55 14.02 -5.95 15.73
CA PRO A 55 13.70 -6.68 14.51
C PRO A 55 12.66 -7.79 14.71
N ASN A 56 12.50 -8.27 15.95
CA ASN A 56 11.49 -9.27 16.32
C ASN A 56 10.06 -8.70 16.39
N PHE A 57 9.90 -7.37 16.39
CA PHE A 57 8.60 -6.73 16.52
C PHE A 57 8.11 -6.17 15.18
N LYS A 58 7.21 -6.93 14.54
CA LYS A 58 6.56 -6.50 13.29
C LYS A 58 5.45 -5.51 13.61
N GLN A 59 5.59 -4.31 13.06
CA GLN A 59 4.59 -3.27 13.15
C GLN A 59 3.87 -3.11 11.83
N SER A 60 2.65 -2.59 11.90
CA SER A 60 1.92 -2.19 10.70
C SER A 60 1.06 -0.97 10.94
N PHE A 61 0.91 -0.16 9.91
CA PHE A 61 -0.07 0.94 9.85
C PHE A 61 -0.79 0.89 8.52
N THR A 62 -1.94 1.53 8.46
CA THR A 62 -2.70 1.66 7.21
C THR A 62 -2.61 3.10 6.73
N ILE A 63 -2.30 3.28 5.45
CA ILE A 63 -2.37 4.56 4.76
C ILE A 63 -3.54 4.58 3.78
N ALA A 64 -4.10 5.76 3.60
CA ALA A 64 -5.13 6.04 2.62
C ALA A 64 -4.63 7.07 1.60
N PRO A 65 -5.21 7.12 0.39
CA PRO A 65 -4.81 8.07 -0.65
C PRO A 65 -4.80 9.50 -0.11
N GLY A 66 -3.80 10.29 -0.51
CA GLY A 66 -3.60 11.65 -0.01
C GLY A 66 -2.77 11.74 1.27
N THR A 67 -2.45 10.63 1.92
CA THR A 67 -1.47 10.61 3.01
C THR A 67 -0.07 10.77 2.41
N THR A 68 0.53 11.96 2.45
CA THR A 68 1.89 12.19 1.86
C THR A 68 3.02 11.99 2.86
N GLY A 69 2.72 12.01 4.15
CA GLY A 69 3.69 11.71 5.20
C GLY A 69 3.04 11.39 6.53
N MET A 70 3.78 10.67 7.37
CA MET A 70 3.35 10.27 8.71
C MET A 70 4.57 10.18 9.62
N ASN A 71 4.45 10.69 10.85
CA ASN A 71 5.45 10.45 11.87
C ASN A 71 5.02 9.28 12.74
N ARG A 72 5.83 8.24 12.85
CA ARG A 72 5.57 7.10 13.72
C ARG A 72 6.82 6.74 14.51
N GLY A 73 6.73 6.86 15.84
CA GLY A 73 7.86 6.56 16.73
C GLY A 73 9.08 7.47 16.52
N GLY A 74 8.87 8.70 16.04
CA GLY A 74 9.96 9.63 15.69
C GLY A 74 10.54 9.40 14.28
N ASN A 75 10.05 8.40 13.55
CA ASN A 75 10.47 8.10 12.20
C ASN A 75 9.51 8.75 11.20
N GLN A 76 10.06 9.59 10.31
CA GLN A 76 9.30 10.27 9.26
C GLN A 76 9.13 9.36 8.05
N TRP A 77 7.90 8.94 7.81
CA TRP A 77 7.51 8.21 6.62
C TRP A 77 7.01 9.20 5.57
N LYS A 78 7.43 9.00 4.32
CA LYS A 78 6.92 9.75 3.17
C LYS A 78 6.25 8.79 2.20
N PHE A 79 5.14 9.21 1.64
CA PHE A 79 4.38 8.42 0.68
C PHE A 79 4.10 9.24 -0.56
N HIS A 80 4.26 8.59 -1.70
CA HIS A 80 3.94 9.15 -3.00
C HIS A 80 2.79 8.37 -3.61
N TRP A 81 1.79 9.09 -4.12
CA TRP A 81 0.62 8.51 -4.78
C TRP A 81 0.62 9.00 -6.23
N ASN A 82 0.43 8.06 -7.17
CA ASN A 82 0.20 8.35 -8.59
C ASN A 82 -1.30 8.47 -8.90
#